data_AF-A0AAU2B0I2-F1
#
_entry.id   AF-A0AAU2B0I2-F1
#
_cell.length_a   1.000
_cell.length_b   1.000
_cell.length_c   1.000
_cell.angle_alpha   90.00
_cell.angle_beta   90.00
_cell.angle_gamma   90.00
#
_symmetry.space_group_name_H-M   'P 1'
#
loop_
_entity.id
_entity.type
_entity.pdbx_description
1 polymer ?
#
loop_
_entity_poly.entity_id
_entity_poly.type
_entity_poly.pdbx_seq_one_letter_code
_entity_poly.pdbx_strand_id
1 'polypeptide(L)'
;MAATPEGAKGDEVYQPDGEQREDSGVLDPEDTLIDRGADPYEEGWSPVERPLAVDRTGTTPAEQRAGETLDQRLAEEVPDPALEVVGDPADGGAADEPVGADREVGDERAGRLVEPPGRGPDGFAVDVGVDGAAASAEEAAVHVIPEDPVDPDGARADRS
;
A
#
# COMPACT_ATOMS: atom_id res chain seq x y z
N MET A 1 42.93 15.70 35.08
CA MET A 1 42.08 16.33 34.06
C MET A 1 42.89 16.34 32.78
N ALA A 2 42.57 15.71 31.67
CA ALA A 2 41.46 14.93 31.13
C ALA A 2 42.03 14.40 29.78
N ALA A 3 41.55 13.40 29.06
CA ALA A 3 40.61 12.31 29.22
C ALA A 3 41.10 11.27 28.19
N THR A 4 41.02 9.99 28.53
CA THR A 4 41.07 8.90 27.55
C THR A 4 39.90 9.08 26.57
N PRO A 5 40.10 9.04 25.24
CA PRO A 5 38.96 8.82 24.34
C PRO A 5 38.55 7.35 24.47
N GLU A 6 37.46 7.16 25.20
CA GLU A 6 36.58 6.00 25.09
C GLU A 6 35.98 5.93 23.69
N GLY A 7 35.76 4.71 23.19
CA GLY A 7 34.75 4.48 22.15
C GLY A 7 35.27 4.28 20.73
N ALA A 8 35.99 3.18 20.49
CA ALA A 8 35.92 2.47 19.20
C ALA A 8 35.92 0.95 19.46
N LYS A 9 35.06 0.49 20.37
CA LYS A 9 34.72 -0.94 20.54
C LYS A 9 33.72 -1.35 19.47
N GLY A 10 34.13 -1.27 18.21
CA GLY A 10 33.32 -1.61 17.04
C GLY A 10 34.08 -2.25 15.89
N ASP A 11 35.38 -2.52 16.07
CA ASP A 11 36.26 -3.12 15.04
C ASP A 11 36.84 -4.48 15.49
N GLU A 12 36.41 -4.99 16.66
CA GLU A 12 36.81 -6.30 17.19
C GLU A 12 35.79 -7.40 16.89
N VAL A 13 34.76 -7.11 16.07
CA VAL A 13 33.89 -8.17 15.58
C VAL A 13 34.73 -8.99 14.61
N TYR A 14 34.82 -10.31 14.83
CA TYR A 14 35.30 -11.24 13.82
C TYR A 14 34.54 -10.96 12.53
N GLN A 15 35.17 -10.19 11.62
CA GLN A 15 34.77 -10.20 10.23
C GLN A 15 35.36 -11.51 9.72
N PRO A 16 34.53 -12.48 9.28
CA PRO A 16 35.09 -13.63 8.60
C PRO A 16 36.01 -13.10 7.51
N ASP A 17 37.26 -13.58 7.48
CA ASP A 17 38.16 -13.36 6.36
C ASP A 17 37.32 -13.65 5.11
N GLY A 18 37.29 -12.71 4.15
CA GLY A 18 36.33 -12.67 3.05
C GLY A 18 36.44 -13.82 2.02
N GLU A 19 36.75 -15.03 2.48
CA GLU A 19 36.71 -16.30 1.79
C GLU A 19 35.31 -16.94 1.95
N GLN A 20 34.28 -16.17 1.64
CA GLN A 20 33.05 -16.72 1.07
C GLN A 20 32.79 -15.94 -0.21
N ARG A 21 33.73 -16.06 -1.15
CA ARG A 21 33.62 -15.61 -2.54
C ARG A 21 33.42 -16.78 -3.49
N GLU A 22 33.06 -17.95 -2.98
CA GLU A 22 32.77 -19.12 -3.81
C GLU A 22 31.51 -18.88 -4.66
N ASP A 23 30.61 -18.02 -4.20
CA ASP A 23 29.30 -17.78 -4.84
C ASP A 23 29.18 -16.37 -5.47
N SER A 24 30.23 -15.91 -6.16
CA SER A 24 30.21 -14.63 -6.90
C SER A 24 30.04 -14.80 -8.41
N GLY A 25 29.91 -16.05 -8.86
CA GLY A 25 29.77 -16.45 -10.26
C GLY A 25 28.35 -16.90 -10.61
N VAL A 26 28.21 -17.49 -11.79
CA VAL A 26 26.97 -18.19 -12.16
C VAL A 26 26.93 -19.50 -11.38
N LEU A 27 25.80 -19.79 -10.74
CA LEU A 27 25.64 -21.03 -9.97
C LEU A 27 25.72 -22.26 -10.88
N ASP A 28 26.41 -23.30 -10.40
CA ASP A 28 26.49 -24.58 -11.08
C ASP A 28 25.12 -25.29 -11.09
N PRO A 29 24.85 -26.20 -12.06
CA PRO A 29 23.60 -26.94 -12.11
C PRO A 29 23.34 -27.80 -10.87
N GLU A 30 24.38 -28.18 -10.11
CA GLU A 30 24.23 -28.91 -8.84
C GLU A 30 23.72 -28.03 -7.68
N ASP A 31 23.94 -26.72 -7.78
CA ASP A 31 23.49 -25.72 -6.80
C ASP A 31 22.17 -25.05 -7.20
N THR A 32 21.62 -25.40 -8.37
CA THR A 32 20.31 -24.94 -8.84
C THR A 32 19.37 -26.11 -9.14
N LEU A 33 18.07 -25.88 -9.09
CA LEU A 33 17.08 -26.89 -9.53
C LEU A 33 16.85 -26.85 -11.05
N ILE A 34 17.73 -26.20 -11.81
CA ILE A 34 17.54 -25.87 -13.23
C ILE A 34 18.66 -26.51 -14.04
N ASP A 35 18.34 -27.62 -14.72
CA ASP A 35 19.21 -28.24 -15.70
C ASP A 35 18.80 -27.82 -17.11
N ARG A 36 19.56 -26.87 -17.68
CA ARG A 36 19.36 -26.36 -19.04
C ARG A 36 20.05 -27.22 -20.11
N GLY A 37 20.77 -28.28 -19.73
CA GLY A 37 21.46 -29.17 -20.67
C GLY A 37 22.67 -28.56 -21.39
N ALA A 38 23.08 -27.35 -21.01
CA ALA A 38 24.27 -26.65 -21.48
C ALA A 38 25.03 -26.10 -20.26
N ASP A 39 26.35 -26.01 -20.37
CA ASP A 39 27.17 -25.42 -19.32
C ASP A 39 26.79 -23.92 -19.17
N PRO A 40 26.42 -23.47 -17.96
CA PRO A 40 26.04 -22.07 -17.73
C PRO A 40 27.14 -21.06 -18.07
N TYR A 41 28.41 -21.48 -18.10
CA TYR A 41 29.54 -20.64 -18.52
C TYR A 41 29.72 -20.59 -20.04
N GLU A 42 29.11 -21.51 -20.80
CA GLU A 42 29.13 -21.53 -22.27
C GLU A 42 27.97 -20.74 -22.90
N GLU A 43 26.86 -20.56 -22.18
CA GLU A 43 25.71 -19.77 -22.62
C GLU A 43 26.03 -18.27 -22.49
N GLY A 44 26.74 -17.73 -23.49
CA GLY A 44 27.09 -16.31 -23.53
C GLY A 44 25.87 -15.39 -23.37
N TRP A 45 26.03 -14.31 -22.62
CA TRP A 45 24.99 -13.29 -22.47
C TRP A 45 24.70 -12.61 -23.81
N SER A 46 23.47 -12.74 -24.30
CA SER A 46 23.00 -11.98 -25.47
C SER A 46 22.35 -10.67 -24.99
N PRO A 47 23.04 -9.52 -25.09
CA PRO A 47 22.43 -8.26 -24.75
C PRO A 47 21.28 -7.95 -25.70
N VAL A 48 20.35 -7.12 -25.25
CA VAL A 48 19.25 -6.66 -26.09
C VAL A 48 19.76 -6.02 -27.39
N GLU A 49 19.22 -6.48 -28.52
CA GLU A 49 19.54 -6.02 -29.89
C GLU A 49 19.14 -4.56 -30.16
N ARG A 50 18.48 -3.91 -29.19
CA ARG A 50 17.95 -2.55 -29.30
C ARG A 50 18.23 -1.75 -28.04
N PRO A 51 18.51 -0.44 -28.18
CA PRO A 51 18.78 0.37 -27.01
C PRO A 51 17.51 0.53 -26.17
N LEU A 52 17.66 0.39 -24.85
CA LEU A 52 16.57 0.43 -23.88
C LEU A 52 16.26 1.85 -23.46
N ALA A 53 14.97 2.13 -23.26
CA ALA A 53 14.47 3.38 -22.69
C ALA A 53 14.94 4.66 -23.43
N VAL A 54 15.39 4.55 -24.69
CA VAL A 54 15.87 5.70 -25.48
C VAL A 54 14.80 6.76 -25.69
N ASP A 55 13.53 6.33 -25.71
CA ASP A 55 12.39 7.21 -25.89
C ASP A 55 11.69 7.56 -24.56
N ARG A 56 12.25 7.14 -23.41
CA ARG A 56 11.68 7.46 -22.09
C ARG A 56 12.21 8.80 -21.58
N THR A 57 11.35 9.47 -20.81
CA THR A 57 11.73 10.67 -20.06
C THR A 57 12.63 10.26 -18.88
N GLY A 58 13.58 11.13 -18.50
CA GLY A 58 14.44 10.90 -17.33
C GLY A 58 15.80 10.25 -17.65
N THR A 59 16.15 10.14 -18.94
CA THR A 59 17.46 9.64 -19.36
C THR A 59 18.54 10.72 -19.30
N THR A 60 18.16 12.00 -19.27
CA THR A 60 19.09 13.13 -19.13
C THR A 60 19.07 13.75 -17.73
N PRO A 61 20.18 14.36 -17.25
CA PRO A 61 20.19 15.06 -15.96
C PRO A 61 19.19 16.22 -15.87
N ALA A 62 18.83 16.84 -17.00
CA ALA A 62 17.84 17.92 -17.03
C ALA A 62 16.43 17.37 -16.76
N GLU A 63 16.07 16.27 -17.43
CA GLU A 63 14.78 15.60 -17.25
C GLU A 63 14.63 15.05 -15.83
N GLN A 64 15.67 14.44 -15.25
CA GLN A 64 15.61 13.95 -13.87
C GLN A 64 15.34 15.05 -12.85
N ARG A 65 15.84 16.28 -13.09
CA ARG A 65 15.55 17.43 -12.23
C ARG A 65 14.14 17.98 -12.45
N ALA A 66 13.65 17.94 -13.68
CA ALA A 66 12.30 18.37 -14.00
C ALA A 66 11.25 17.37 -13.46
N GLY A 67 11.57 16.08 -13.49
CA GLY A 67 10.65 14.99 -13.21
C GLY A 67 9.62 14.82 -14.32
N GLU A 68 8.85 13.74 -14.22
CA GLU A 68 7.69 13.49 -15.08
C GLU A 68 6.44 14.20 -14.55
N THR A 69 5.62 14.68 -15.46
CA THR A 69 4.28 15.17 -15.15
C THR A 69 3.34 14.00 -14.85
N LEU A 70 2.22 14.29 -14.16
CA LEU A 70 1.20 13.28 -13.89
C LEU A 70 0.64 12.68 -15.20
N ASP A 71 0.38 13.51 -16.21
CA ASP A 71 -0.15 13.06 -17.50
C ASP A 71 0.81 12.10 -18.21
N GLN A 72 2.11 12.35 -18.14
CA GLN A 72 3.13 11.44 -18.69
C GLN A 72 3.10 10.08 -17.98
N ARG A 73 3.05 10.08 -16.64
CA ARG A 73 2.97 8.84 -15.84
C ARG A 73 1.70 8.04 -16.14
N LEU A 74 0.57 8.71 -16.32
CA LEU A 74 -0.69 8.06 -16.69
C LEU A 74 -0.65 7.49 -18.11
N ALA A 75 0.03 8.16 -19.04
CA ALA A 75 0.19 7.66 -20.41
C ALA A 75 1.07 6.39 -20.50
N GLU A 76 1.94 6.17 -19.51
CA GLU A 76 2.76 4.96 -19.38
C GLU A 76 2.04 3.79 -18.69
N GLU A 77 0.89 4.04 -18.06
CA GLU A 77 0.11 3.02 -17.35
C GLU A 77 -0.46 1.98 -18.34
N VAL A 78 -0.33 0.70 -18.00
CA VAL A 78 -0.94 -0.41 -18.73
C VAL A 78 -1.98 -1.06 -17.82
N PRO A 79 -3.23 -1.26 -18.29
CA PRO A 79 -4.25 -1.96 -17.50
C PRO A 79 -3.75 -3.32 -17.01
N ASP A 80 -3.98 -3.62 -15.73
CA ASP A 80 -3.67 -4.93 -15.18
C ASP A 80 -4.70 -5.96 -15.70
N PRO A 81 -4.30 -6.98 -16.46
CA PRO A 81 -5.22 -7.99 -16.97
C PRO A 81 -5.92 -8.78 -15.85
N ALA A 82 -5.35 -8.86 -14.64
CA ALA A 82 -6.01 -9.47 -13.49
C ALA A 82 -7.24 -8.68 -13.01
N LEU A 83 -7.29 -7.37 -13.29
CA LEU A 83 -8.41 -6.49 -12.97
C LEU A 83 -9.45 -6.41 -14.09
N GLU A 84 -9.12 -6.86 -15.32
CA GLU A 84 -10.08 -6.99 -16.43
C GLU A 84 -11.03 -8.19 -16.26
N VAL A 85 -10.60 -9.21 -15.51
CA VAL A 85 -11.47 -10.32 -15.11
C VAL A 85 -12.38 -9.83 -13.98
N VAL A 86 -13.35 -9.00 -14.33
CA VAL A 86 -14.59 -8.90 -13.54
C VAL A 86 -15.13 -10.34 -13.49
N GLY A 87 -15.09 -10.92 -12.30
CA GLY A 87 -15.09 -12.36 -12.05
C GLY A 87 -16.07 -13.17 -12.88
N ASP A 88 -15.71 -14.43 -13.13
CA ASP A 88 -16.72 -15.45 -13.31
C ASP A 88 -17.66 -15.37 -12.09
N PRO A 89 -18.99 -15.16 -12.26
CA PRO A 89 -19.93 -15.13 -11.12
C PRO A 89 -19.92 -16.44 -10.29
N ALA A 90 -19.19 -17.47 -10.72
CA ALA A 90 -18.96 -18.69 -9.97
C ALA A 90 -17.82 -18.63 -8.94
N ASP A 91 -16.90 -17.68 -9.02
CA ASP A 91 -15.83 -17.54 -8.01
C ASP A 91 -16.29 -16.57 -6.93
N GLY A 92 -16.80 -17.14 -5.83
CA GLY A 92 -17.38 -16.45 -4.67
C GLY A 92 -16.38 -15.62 -3.85
N GLY A 93 -15.49 -14.88 -4.50
CA GLY A 93 -14.63 -13.88 -3.90
C GLY A 93 -15.33 -12.53 -3.91
N ALA A 94 -16.19 -12.28 -2.92
CA ALA A 94 -16.58 -10.99 -2.33
C ALA A 94 -16.52 -9.69 -3.18
N ALA A 95 -16.74 -9.75 -4.49
CA ALA A 95 -16.75 -8.60 -5.38
C ALA A 95 -18.19 -8.17 -5.76
N ASP A 96 -19.18 -9.00 -5.42
CA ASP A 96 -20.58 -8.82 -5.82
C ASP A 96 -21.53 -8.48 -4.65
N GLU A 97 -21.02 -8.44 -3.41
CA GLU A 97 -21.72 -7.67 -2.37
C GLU A 97 -21.22 -6.22 -2.45
N PRO A 98 -22.10 -5.25 -2.76
CA PRO A 98 -21.70 -3.86 -2.68
C PRO A 98 -21.23 -3.61 -1.25
N VAL A 99 -19.98 -3.19 -1.08
CA VAL A 99 -19.52 -2.55 0.15
C VAL A 99 -20.48 -1.38 0.42
N GLY A 100 -21.37 -1.53 1.41
CA GLY A 100 -22.48 -0.60 1.68
C GLY A 100 -23.89 -1.13 1.36
N ALA A 101 -24.07 -2.41 1.00
CA ALA A 101 -25.42 -3.02 0.97
C ALA A 101 -25.99 -3.23 2.38
N ASP A 102 -25.11 -3.33 3.37
CA ASP A 102 -25.43 -3.33 4.78
C ASP A 102 -25.71 -1.90 5.24
N ARG A 103 -26.91 -1.66 5.77
CA ARG A 103 -27.28 -0.37 6.38
C ARG A 103 -26.42 -0.05 7.60
N GLU A 104 -25.59 -0.99 8.03
CA GLU A 104 -24.65 -0.90 9.13
C GLU A 104 -23.38 -0.11 8.78
N VAL A 105 -23.15 0.27 7.51
CA VAL A 105 -22.03 1.12 7.08
C VAL A 105 -22.55 2.46 6.55
N GLY A 106 -22.06 3.56 7.12
CA GLY A 106 -22.40 4.91 6.69
C GLY A 106 -21.46 5.48 5.63
N ASP A 107 -21.99 6.18 4.63
CA ASP A 107 -21.20 6.86 3.59
C ASP A 107 -20.68 8.24 4.04
N GLU A 108 -21.38 8.87 5.00
CA GLU A 108 -21.01 10.18 5.52
C GLU A 108 -20.17 10.03 6.79
N ARG A 109 -18.97 10.61 6.77
CA ARG A 109 -18.11 10.68 7.95
C ARG A 109 -18.73 11.58 9.02
N ALA A 110 -18.65 11.19 10.30
CA ALA A 110 -18.94 12.07 11.41
C ALA A 110 -17.96 13.25 11.48
N GLY A 111 -18.45 14.40 11.95
CA GLY A 111 -17.65 15.57 12.27
C GLY A 111 -17.16 15.58 13.72
N ARG A 112 -16.83 16.78 14.22
CA ARG A 112 -16.25 16.97 15.55
C ARG A 112 -17.27 16.64 16.65
N LEU A 113 -16.94 15.66 17.48
CA LEU A 113 -17.78 15.22 18.59
C LEU A 113 -17.45 16.00 19.88
N VAL A 114 -18.45 16.69 20.42
CA VAL A 114 -18.33 17.51 21.65
C VAL A 114 -19.33 17.05 22.69
N GLU A 115 -18.89 16.95 23.95
CA GLU A 115 -19.78 16.67 25.07
C GLU A 115 -20.84 17.79 25.22
N PRO A 116 -22.14 17.46 25.24
CA PRO A 116 -23.18 18.45 25.44
C PRO A 116 -23.13 19.01 26.87
N PRO A 117 -23.33 20.32 27.07
CA PRO A 117 -23.23 20.93 28.39
C PRO A 117 -24.28 20.38 29.36
N GLY A 118 -23.86 20.06 30.59
CA GLY A 118 -24.77 19.65 31.69
C GLY A 118 -25.15 18.17 31.70
N ARG A 119 -24.69 17.38 30.73
CA ARG A 119 -24.64 15.92 30.80
C ARG A 119 -23.19 15.57 31.14
N GLY A 120 -22.95 14.74 32.14
CA GLY A 120 -21.59 14.30 32.48
C GLY A 120 -21.01 13.41 31.38
N PRO A 121 -19.84 12.77 31.62
CA PRO A 121 -19.11 11.98 30.63
C PRO A 121 -19.78 10.62 30.32
N ASP A 122 -21.11 10.58 30.28
CA ASP A 122 -21.97 9.40 30.12
C ASP A 122 -21.88 8.78 28.70
N GLY A 123 -20.79 9.03 27.97
CA GLY A 123 -20.51 8.42 26.66
C GLY A 123 -21.30 9.01 25.50
N PHE A 124 -21.90 10.19 25.65
CA PHE A 124 -22.63 10.88 24.60
C PHE A 124 -21.90 12.13 24.13
N ALA A 125 -21.87 12.34 22.82
CA ALA A 125 -21.33 13.55 22.20
C ALA A 125 -22.27 14.02 21.07
N VAL A 126 -22.16 15.30 20.72
CA VAL A 126 -22.89 15.92 19.62
C VAL A 126 -21.90 16.25 18.52
N ASP A 127 -22.24 15.87 17.29
CA ASP A 127 -21.52 16.28 16.10
C ASP A 127 -21.80 17.76 15.80
N VAL A 128 -20.75 18.59 15.78
CA VAL A 128 -20.82 20.02 15.44
C VAL A 128 -20.28 20.36 14.05
N GLY A 129 -20.05 19.34 13.22
CA GLY A 129 -19.62 19.47 11.83
C GLY A 129 -18.13 19.23 11.62
N VAL A 130 -17.71 19.21 10.35
CA VAL A 130 -16.34 18.90 9.94
C VAL A 130 -15.44 20.13 10.12
N ASP A 131 -14.46 20.03 11.02
CA ASP A 131 -13.40 21.04 11.19
C ASP A 131 -12.33 20.89 10.09
N GLY A 132 -12.65 21.22 8.84
CA GLY A 132 -11.71 21.53 7.73
C GLY A 132 -10.33 20.85 7.72
N ALA A 133 -10.25 19.54 7.92
CA ALA A 133 -9.04 18.69 8.03
C ALA A 133 -8.25 18.66 9.38
N ALA A 134 -8.73 19.31 10.44
CA ALA A 134 -8.15 19.26 11.80
C ALA A 134 -8.70 18.12 12.67
N ALA A 135 -9.56 17.27 12.11
CA ALA A 135 -10.19 16.18 12.82
C ALA A 135 -9.19 15.09 13.21
N SER A 136 -9.40 14.44 14.36
CA SER A 136 -8.52 13.37 14.82
C SER A 136 -8.65 12.11 13.94
N ALA A 137 -7.67 11.20 14.01
CA ALA A 137 -7.74 9.91 13.31
C ALA A 137 -8.95 9.07 13.75
N GLU A 138 -9.34 9.16 15.02
CA GLU A 138 -10.50 8.45 15.57
C GLU A 138 -11.80 9.01 15.00
N GLU A 139 -11.91 10.33 14.91
CA GLU A 139 -13.01 11.01 14.25
C GLU A 139 -13.03 10.71 12.74
N ALA A 140 -11.86 10.43 12.12
CA ALA A 140 -11.74 10.06 10.71
C ALA A 140 -12.27 8.67 10.39
N ALA A 141 -12.29 7.79 11.38
CA ALA A 141 -12.76 6.43 11.22
C ALA A 141 -14.29 6.29 11.41
N VAL A 142 -14.96 7.25 12.07
CA VAL A 142 -16.38 7.14 12.42
C VAL A 142 -17.27 7.66 11.29
N HIS A 143 -18.26 6.85 10.90
CA HIS A 143 -19.26 7.17 9.88
C HIS A 143 -20.67 7.13 10.47
N VAL A 144 -21.55 7.97 9.94
CA VAL A 144 -22.94 8.10 10.39
C VAL A 144 -23.81 7.10 9.63
N ILE A 145 -24.45 6.20 10.39
CA ILE A 145 -25.49 5.32 9.85
C ILE A 145 -26.81 6.11 9.84
N PRO A 146 -27.46 6.29 8.68
CA PRO A 146 -28.74 6.97 8.62
C PRO A 146 -29.80 6.17 9.38
N GLU A 147 -30.62 6.85 10.19
CA GLU A 147 -31.73 6.19 10.87
C GLU A 147 -32.76 5.71 9.85
N ASP A 148 -33.31 4.51 10.08
CA ASP A 148 -34.41 4.01 9.26
C ASP A 148 -35.57 5.02 9.28
N PRO A 149 -36.20 5.30 8.13
CA PRO A 149 -37.38 6.15 8.11
C PRO A 149 -38.46 5.53 9.01
N VAL A 150 -38.84 6.26 10.04
CA VAL A 150 -39.95 5.88 10.92
C VAL A 150 -41.23 5.95 10.09
N ASP A 151 -41.90 4.82 9.91
CA ASP A 151 -43.26 4.77 9.36
C ASP A 151 -44.15 5.72 10.17
N PRO A 152 -44.92 6.63 9.54
CA PRO A 152 -45.82 7.55 10.26
C PRO A 152 -46.80 6.85 11.24
N ASP A 153 -47.01 5.54 11.10
CA ASP A 153 -47.85 4.74 11.99
C ASP A 153 -47.10 4.04 13.15
N GLY A 154 -45.79 4.27 13.31
CA GLY A 154 -45.05 3.97 14.55
C GLY A 154 -44.71 2.50 14.80
N ALA A 155 -44.86 1.62 13.81
CA ALA A 155 -44.37 0.25 13.91
C ALA A 155 -42.89 0.19 13.50
N ARG A 156 -42.00 -0.18 14.42
CA ARG A 156 -40.63 -0.57 14.06
C ARG A 156 -40.73 -1.79 13.15
N ALA A 157 -40.23 -1.69 11.92
CA ALA A 157 -40.07 -2.84 11.06
C ALA A 157 -39.07 -3.80 11.73
N ASP A 158 -39.59 -4.90 12.27
CA ASP A 158 -38.77 -5.94 12.88
C ASP A 158 -38.01 -6.68 11.77
N ARG A 159 -36.72 -6.92 12.02
CA ARG A 159 -35.78 -7.54 11.08
C ARG A 159 -36.10 -9.02 10.95
N SER A 160 -36.28 -9.51 9.72
CA SER A 160 -36.32 -10.95 9.40
C SER A 160 -34.98 -11.40 8.84
#